data_AF-A0A7C8ZJA8-F1
#
_entry.id   AF-A0A7C8ZJA8-F1
#
_cell.length_a   1.000
_cell.length_b   1.000
_cell.length_c   1.000
_cell.angle_alpha   90.00
_cell.angle_beta   90.00
_cell.angle_gamma   90.00
#
_symmetry.space_group_name_H-M   'P 1'
#
loop_
_entity.id
_entity.type
_entity.pdbx_description
1 polymer ?
#
loop_
_entity_poly.entity_id
_entity_poly.type
_entity_poly.pdbx_seq_one_letter_code
_entity_poly.pdbx_strand_id
1 'polypeptide(L)'
;MNPPTYDPSVTTRLDDDPRSWAPMDPELKKAACAGNVKFLRKAIASAKPQDYWLSRFRPTRGRESCAGNILHLAVWNNRKTFVTQALYLLGEEDVILRQLLTQRETAAELSNATPALLAIKKRRVGCAKILTEGSRAELIKNLLDGDGNSPLFLAVQNGLPEV
;
A
#
# COMPACT_ATOMS: atom_id res chain seq x y z
N MET A 1 15.05 -16.74 44.22
CA MET A 1 14.58 -16.64 42.82
C MET A 1 15.44 -15.58 42.14
N ASN A 2 16.32 -15.97 41.23
CA ASN A 2 17.16 -15.02 40.49
C ASN A 2 16.34 -14.44 39.31
N PRO A 3 16.45 -13.14 39.00
CA PRO A 3 15.78 -12.55 37.85
C PRO A 3 16.35 -13.13 36.53
N PRO A 4 15.52 -13.29 35.48
CA PRO A 4 15.98 -13.81 34.20
C PRO A 4 16.99 -12.86 33.54
N THR A 5 18.11 -13.41 33.11
CA THR A 5 19.19 -12.73 32.40
C THR A 5 18.75 -12.36 30.98
N TYR A 6 18.87 -11.07 30.64
CA TYR A 6 18.62 -10.52 29.31
C TYR A 6 19.66 -11.05 28.30
N ASP A 7 19.17 -11.71 27.25
CA ASP A 7 19.98 -12.14 26.10
C ASP A 7 19.83 -11.10 24.96
N PRO A 8 20.89 -10.34 24.63
CA PRO A 8 20.86 -9.31 23.59
C PRO A 8 20.79 -9.87 22.15
N SER A 9 20.79 -11.20 21.95
CA SER A 9 20.68 -11.82 20.62
C SER A 9 19.24 -12.00 20.13
N VAL A 10 18.23 -11.75 20.98
CA VAL A 10 16.81 -11.72 20.59
C VAL A 10 16.43 -10.31 20.16
N THR A 11 16.72 -9.96 18.91
CA THR A 11 16.16 -8.76 18.27
C THR A 11 14.71 -9.06 17.84
N THR A 12 13.79 -9.25 18.79
CA THR A 12 12.38 -8.98 18.49
C THR A 12 12.27 -7.49 18.28
N ARG A 13 12.18 -7.06 17.01
CA ARG A 13 11.92 -5.67 16.64
C ARG A 13 10.71 -5.22 17.46
N LEU A 14 10.88 -4.14 18.23
CA LEU A 14 9.77 -3.48 18.95
C LEU A 14 8.67 -2.97 17.99
N ASP A 15 8.90 -3.04 16.67
CA ASP A 15 7.92 -2.78 15.61
C ASP A 15 6.96 -3.95 15.32
N ASP A 16 7.16 -5.12 15.93
CA ASP A 16 6.35 -6.33 15.73
C ASP A 16 5.20 -6.49 16.76
N ASP A 17 4.68 -5.40 17.36
CA ASP A 17 3.38 -5.48 18.03
C ASP A 17 2.25 -5.41 16.98
N PRO A 18 1.56 -6.52 16.66
CA PRO A 18 0.41 -6.50 15.76
C PRO A 18 -0.77 -5.66 16.28
N ARG A 19 -0.70 -5.15 17.52
CA ARG A 19 -1.74 -4.33 18.18
C ARG A 19 -1.47 -2.82 18.13
N SER A 20 -0.34 -2.37 17.62
CA SER A 20 0.03 -0.94 17.64
C SER A 20 -0.61 -0.10 16.52
N TRP A 21 -1.30 -0.72 15.56
CA TRP A 21 -1.93 -0.05 14.42
C TRP A 21 -3.44 -0.31 14.37
N ALA A 22 -4.20 0.70 13.97
CA ALA A 22 -5.66 0.60 13.86
C ALA A 22 -6.05 -0.36 12.70
N PRO A 23 -6.88 -1.39 12.95
CA PRO A 23 -7.34 -2.30 11.92
C PRO A 23 -8.15 -1.56 10.85
N MET A 24 -7.94 -1.89 9.57
CA MET A 24 -8.72 -1.30 8.48
C MET A 24 -10.20 -1.63 8.61
N ASP A 25 -11.03 -0.60 8.49
CA ASP A 25 -12.49 -0.70 8.43
C ASP A 25 -12.90 -1.72 7.34
N PRO A 26 -13.72 -2.75 7.67
CA PRO A 26 -14.18 -3.74 6.71
C PRO A 26 -14.89 -3.16 5.48
N GLU A 27 -15.62 -2.06 5.64
CA GLU A 27 -16.28 -1.38 4.52
C GLU A 27 -15.27 -0.68 3.62
N LEU A 28 -14.24 -0.05 4.19
CA LEU A 28 -13.15 0.57 3.44
C LEU A 28 -12.37 -0.47 2.64
N LYS A 29 -12.02 -1.60 3.27
CA LYS A 29 -11.40 -2.75 2.60
C LYS A 29 -12.27 -3.23 1.43
N LYS A 30 -13.55 -3.49 1.69
CA LYS A 30 -14.50 -3.96 0.66
C LYS A 30 -14.61 -2.95 -0.47
N ALA A 31 -14.66 -1.66 -0.16
CA ALA A 31 -14.72 -0.59 -1.15
C ALA A 31 -13.46 -0.54 -2.02
N ALA A 32 -12.27 -0.65 -1.43
CA ALA A 32 -11.00 -0.67 -2.17
C ALA A 32 -10.91 -1.90 -3.08
N CYS A 33 -11.26 -3.10 -2.58
CA CYS A 33 -11.24 -4.34 -3.36
C CYS A 33 -12.27 -4.33 -4.51
N ALA A 34 -13.47 -3.80 -4.27
CA ALA A 34 -14.53 -3.71 -5.27
C ALA A 34 -14.38 -2.52 -6.23
N GLY A 35 -13.56 -1.52 -5.87
CA GLY A 35 -13.44 -0.26 -6.61
C GLY A 35 -14.64 0.68 -6.41
N ASN A 36 -15.25 0.67 -5.23
CA ASN A 36 -16.44 1.46 -4.92
C ASN A 36 -16.12 2.95 -4.70
N VAL A 37 -16.07 3.71 -5.80
CA VAL A 37 -15.82 5.16 -5.79
C VAL A 37 -16.92 5.94 -5.05
N LYS A 38 -18.17 5.47 -5.07
CA LYS A 38 -19.28 6.14 -4.37
C LYS A 38 -19.05 6.13 -2.86
N PHE A 39 -18.60 4.99 -2.33
CA PHE A 39 -18.20 4.88 -0.92
C PHE A 39 -17.05 5.83 -0.59
N LEU A 40 -16.00 5.84 -1.42
CA LEU A 40 -14.84 6.72 -1.23
C LEU A 40 -15.24 8.20 -1.13
N ARG A 41 -16.07 8.68 -2.06
CA ARG A 41 -16.57 10.07 -2.03
C ARG A 41 -17.37 10.36 -0.75
N LYS A 42 -18.25 9.43 -0.35
CA LYS A 42 -19.05 9.58 0.88
C LYS A 42 -18.15 9.61 2.13
N ALA A 43 -17.14 8.74 2.20
CA ALA A 43 -16.23 8.68 3.32
C ALA A 43 -15.38 9.96 3.44
N ILE A 44 -14.91 10.53 2.33
CA ILE A 44 -14.22 11.82 2.31
C ILE A 44 -15.16 12.96 2.74
N ALA A 45 -16.39 12.99 2.20
CA ALA A 45 -17.40 13.98 2.59
C ALA A 45 -17.81 13.88 4.07
N SER A 46 -17.62 12.71 4.70
CA SER A 46 -17.88 12.49 6.12
C SER A 46 -16.70 12.92 7.02
N ALA A 47 -15.68 13.57 6.47
CA ALA A 47 -14.51 14.07 7.18
C ALA A 47 -13.83 13.01 8.07
N LYS A 48 -13.63 11.80 7.53
CA LYS A 48 -12.90 10.74 8.23
C LYS A 48 -11.49 11.20 8.61
N PRO A 49 -10.99 10.83 9.81
CA PRO A 49 -9.66 11.25 10.28
C PRO A 49 -8.55 10.69 9.38
N GLN A 50 -7.36 11.31 9.42
CA GLN A 50 -6.23 10.92 8.57
C GLN A 50 -5.85 9.44 8.74
N ASP A 51 -5.80 8.96 9.99
CA ASP A 51 -5.47 7.58 10.34
C ASP A 51 -6.44 6.55 9.75
N TYR A 52 -7.68 6.95 9.43
CA TYR A 52 -8.64 6.08 8.76
C TYR A 52 -8.11 5.59 7.41
N TRP A 53 -7.50 6.49 6.65
CA TRP A 53 -6.95 6.20 5.32
C TRP A 53 -5.64 5.43 5.39
N LEU A 54 -4.84 5.71 6.42
CA LEU A 54 -3.56 5.05 6.70
C LEU A 54 -3.71 3.67 7.34
N SER A 55 -4.95 3.28 7.69
CA SER A 55 -5.26 1.95 8.19
C SER A 55 -4.82 0.86 7.22
N ARG A 56 -4.47 -0.30 7.78
CA ARG A 56 -3.90 -1.42 7.00
C ARG A 56 -4.80 -2.64 7.11
N PHE A 57 -4.93 -3.36 6.02
CA PHE A 57 -5.49 -4.68 6.06
C PHE A 57 -4.35 -5.70 6.18
N ARG A 58 -4.38 -6.54 7.21
CA ARG A 58 -3.49 -7.71 7.30
C ARG A 58 -4.34 -8.98 7.22
N PRO A 59 -4.06 -9.87 6.26
CA PRO A 59 -4.79 -11.12 6.15
C PRO A 59 -4.47 -12.02 7.33
N THR A 60 -5.51 -12.60 7.93
CA THR A 60 -5.35 -13.70 8.90
C THR A 60 -4.92 -14.94 8.11
N ARG A 61 -3.94 -15.69 8.65
CA ARG A 61 -3.26 -16.83 7.98
C ARG A 61 -4.19 -17.63 7.03
N GLY A 62 -3.82 -17.66 5.74
CA GLY A 62 -4.22 -18.71 4.80
C GLY A 62 -5.42 -18.48 3.88
N ARG A 63 -6.09 -17.31 3.88
CA ARG A 63 -7.26 -17.09 3.00
C ARG A 63 -7.22 -15.86 2.11
N GLU A 64 -6.42 -14.86 2.43
CA GLU A 64 -6.41 -13.60 1.70
C GLU A 64 -5.01 -13.26 1.22
N SER A 65 -4.85 -13.14 -0.10
CA SER A 65 -3.56 -13.01 -0.78
C SER A 65 -3.05 -11.57 -0.88
N CYS A 66 -3.79 -10.58 -0.34
CA CYS A 66 -3.38 -9.19 -0.41
C CYS A 66 -3.47 -8.51 0.96
N ALA A 67 -2.40 -7.83 1.33
CA ALA A 67 -2.29 -7.00 2.51
C ALA A 67 -2.00 -5.55 2.11
N GLY A 68 -2.18 -4.65 3.06
CA GLY A 68 -1.74 -3.26 2.99
C GLY A 68 -2.85 -2.24 2.99
N ASN A 69 -2.50 -1.03 2.57
CA ASN A 69 -3.43 0.10 2.55
C ASN A 69 -4.44 -0.01 1.38
N ILE A 70 -5.35 0.97 1.32
CA ILE A 70 -6.41 1.01 0.31
C ILE A 70 -5.89 1.00 -1.14
N LEU A 71 -4.69 1.54 -1.39
CA LEU A 71 -4.10 1.55 -2.73
C LEU A 71 -3.53 0.17 -3.09
N HIS A 72 -2.89 -0.54 -2.15
CA HIS A 72 -2.45 -1.92 -2.38
C HIS A 72 -3.63 -2.82 -2.75
N LEU A 73 -4.73 -2.75 -1.99
CA LEU A 73 -5.95 -3.53 -2.23
C LEU A 73 -6.57 -3.20 -3.59
N ALA A 74 -6.70 -1.91 -3.91
CA ALA A 74 -7.25 -1.47 -5.20
C ALA A 74 -6.36 -1.90 -6.38
N VAL A 75 -5.04 -1.77 -6.26
CA VAL A 75 -4.07 -2.18 -7.29
C VAL A 75 -4.09 -3.69 -7.50
N TRP A 76 -4.07 -4.47 -6.43
CA TRP A 76 -4.13 -5.93 -6.49
C TRP A 76 -5.33 -6.41 -7.32
N ASN A 77 -6.48 -5.78 -7.08
CA ASN A 77 -7.75 -6.03 -7.76
C ASN A 77 -7.94 -5.25 -9.07
N ASN A 78 -6.91 -4.58 -9.59
CA ASN A 78 -6.93 -3.79 -10.82
C ASN A 78 -8.03 -2.72 -10.87
N ARG A 79 -8.31 -2.05 -9.75
CA ARG A 79 -9.36 -1.03 -9.63
C ARG A 79 -8.86 0.34 -10.05
N LYS A 80 -8.50 0.48 -11.32
CA LYS A 80 -7.95 1.71 -11.92
C LYS A 80 -8.74 2.97 -11.53
N THR A 81 -10.06 2.97 -11.76
CA THR A 81 -10.92 4.13 -11.47
C THR A 81 -10.93 4.50 -9.98
N PHE A 82 -10.85 3.51 -9.09
CA PHE A 82 -10.76 3.76 -7.66
C PHE A 82 -9.42 4.41 -7.31
N VAL A 83 -8.31 3.89 -7.83
CA VAL A 83 -6.98 4.48 -7.65
C VAL A 83 -6.98 5.93 -8.15
N THR A 84 -7.44 6.19 -9.38
CA THR A 84 -7.52 7.55 -9.92
C THR A 84 -8.28 8.50 -9.01
N GLN A 85 -9.46 8.06 -8.52
CA GLN A 85 -10.29 8.91 -7.68
C GLN A 85 -9.73 9.08 -6.28
N ALA A 86 -9.07 8.07 -5.71
CA ALA A 86 -8.37 8.19 -4.44
C ALA A 86 -7.25 9.22 -4.52
N LEU A 87 -6.44 9.19 -5.58
CA LEU A 87 -5.37 10.17 -5.79
C LEU A 87 -5.92 11.60 -5.97
N TYR A 88 -7.00 11.75 -6.73
CA TYR A 88 -7.63 13.05 -6.95
C TYR A 88 -8.25 13.63 -5.68
N LEU A 89 -8.98 12.81 -4.92
CA LEU A 89 -9.75 13.27 -3.76
C LEU A 89 -8.91 13.44 -2.50
N LEU A 90 -7.84 12.66 -2.34
CA LEU A 90 -6.91 12.80 -1.21
C LEU A 90 -5.87 13.91 -1.45
N GLY A 91 -5.70 14.39 -2.69
CA GLY A 91 -4.84 15.53 -3.02
C GLY A 91 -3.34 15.19 -3.17
N GLU A 92 -2.66 15.81 -4.16
CA GLU A 92 -1.25 15.51 -4.49
C GLU A 92 -0.25 15.97 -3.42
N GLU A 93 -0.58 17.02 -2.67
CA GLU A 93 0.29 17.58 -1.63
C GLU A 93 -0.02 17.04 -0.23
N ASP A 94 -1.03 16.17 -0.11
CA ASP A 94 -1.47 15.66 1.18
C ASP A 94 -0.44 14.66 1.75
N VAL A 95 -0.11 14.87 3.02
CA VAL A 95 0.77 13.99 3.80
C VAL A 95 0.26 12.55 3.77
N ILE A 96 -1.06 12.35 3.82
CA ILE A 96 -1.72 11.05 3.71
C ILE A 96 -1.36 10.39 2.38
N LEU A 97 -1.47 11.13 1.27
CA LEU A 97 -1.19 10.53 -0.04
C LEU A 97 0.27 10.11 -0.15
N ARG A 98 1.21 10.97 0.28
CA ARG A 98 2.64 10.65 0.30
C ARG A 98 2.91 9.39 1.12
N GLN A 99 2.29 9.28 2.29
CA GLN A 99 2.42 8.09 3.13
C GLN A 99 1.81 6.86 2.46
N LEU A 100 0.62 6.96 1.86
CA LEU A 100 -0.01 5.84 1.16
C LEU A 100 0.81 5.33 -0.03
N LEU A 101 1.45 6.23 -0.78
CA LEU A 101 2.27 5.89 -1.95
C LEU A 101 3.62 5.28 -1.58
N THR A 102 4.24 5.73 -0.49
CA THR A 102 5.58 5.28 -0.06
C THR A 102 5.52 4.14 0.94
N GLN A 103 4.35 3.86 1.51
CA GLN A 103 4.15 2.73 2.42
C GLN A 103 4.52 1.42 1.73
N ARG A 104 5.47 0.69 2.34
CA ARG A 104 5.87 -0.66 1.95
C ARG A 104 5.03 -1.68 2.69
N GLU A 105 4.62 -2.72 1.97
CA GLU A 105 3.85 -3.79 2.57
C GLU A 105 4.73 -4.91 3.13
N THR A 106 4.60 -5.20 4.42
CA THR A 106 5.44 -6.18 5.12
C THR A 106 5.01 -7.63 4.90
N ALA A 107 3.92 -7.87 4.17
CA ALA A 107 3.52 -9.23 3.83
C ALA A 107 4.61 -9.89 2.97
N ALA A 108 5.07 -11.07 3.40
CA ALA A 108 6.14 -11.81 2.73
C ALA A 108 5.86 -12.05 1.23
N GLU A 109 4.59 -12.23 0.85
CA GLU A 109 4.17 -12.44 -0.54
C GLU A 109 4.30 -11.20 -1.43
N LEU A 110 4.40 -10.02 -0.83
CA LEU A 110 4.42 -8.74 -1.52
C LEU A 110 5.83 -8.13 -1.59
N SER A 111 6.83 -8.80 -1.01
CA SER A 111 8.24 -8.37 -1.00
C SER A 111 8.40 -6.87 -0.74
N ASN A 112 7.83 -6.32 0.34
CA ASN A 112 7.96 -4.88 0.67
C ASN A 112 7.53 -3.93 -0.46
N ALA A 113 6.66 -4.36 -1.37
CA ALA A 113 6.21 -3.53 -2.48
C ALA A 113 5.37 -2.36 -1.98
N THR A 114 5.56 -1.20 -2.60
CA THR A 114 4.64 -0.06 -2.56
C THR A 114 3.48 -0.30 -3.52
N PRO A 115 2.40 0.51 -3.49
CA PRO A 115 1.31 0.35 -4.44
C PRO A 115 1.77 0.43 -5.91
N ALA A 116 2.75 1.28 -6.21
CA ALA A 116 3.29 1.42 -7.56
C ALA A 116 4.11 0.19 -7.98
N LEU A 117 5.05 -0.26 -7.13
CA LEU A 117 5.84 -1.47 -7.39
C LEU A 117 4.93 -2.69 -7.55
N LEU A 118 3.87 -2.79 -6.74
CA LEU A 118 2.87 -3.84 -6.86
C LEU A 118 2.14 -3.78 -8.21
N ALA A 119 1.77 -2.59 -8.66
CA ALA A 119 1.11 -2.42 -9.96
C ALA A 119 2.00 -2.91 -11.11
N ILE A 120 3.31 -2.63 -11.05
CA ILE A 120 4.29 -3.08 -12.03
C ILE A 120 4.47 -4.60 -11.96
N LYS A 121 4.74 -5.17 -10.76
CA LYS A 121 4.90 -6.61 -10.55
C LYS A 121 3.70 -7.43 -11.04
N LYS A 122 2.49 -6.91 -10.84
CA LYS A 122 1.24 -7.56 -11.26
C LYS A 122 0.77 -7.15 -12.65
N ARG A 123 1.58 -6.40 -13.41
CA ARG A 123 1.29 -5.94 -14.78
C ARG A 123 -0.05 -5.20 -14.89
N ARG A 124 -0.38 -4.41 -13.87
CA ARG A 124 -1.57 -3.56 -13.83
C ARG A 124 -1.27 -2.22 -14.49
N VAL A 125 -1.02 -2.25 -15.80
CA VAL A 125 -0.55 -1.10 -16.61
C VAL A 125 -1.31 0.19 -16.30
N GLY A 126 -2.64 0.12 -16.27
CA GLY A 126 -3.47 1.29 -16.00
C GLY A 126 -3.21 1.89 -14.61
N CYS A 127 -3.07 1.07 -13.58
CA CYS A 127 -2.74 1.53 -12.24
C CYS A 127 -1.29 2.00 -12.14
N ALA A 128 -0.36 1.29 -12.78
CA ALA A 128 1.05 1.61 -12.76
C ALA A 128 1.30 3.00 -13.32
N LYS A 129 0.79 3.29 -14.52
CA LYS A 129 0.82 4.63 -15.14
C LYS A 129 0.31 5.72 -14.20
N ILE A 130 -0.89 5.55 -13.67
CA ILE A 130 -1.50 6.55 -12.78
C ILE A 130 -0.64 6.79 -11.53
N LEU A 131 -0.01 5.76 -10.99
CA LEU A 131 0.83 5.85 -9.79
C LEU A 131 2.24 6.36 -10.09
N THR A 132 2.73 6.23 -11.32
CA THR A 132 4.08 6.64 -11.76
C THR A 132 4.10 7.96 -12.53
N GLU A 133 2.94 8.57 -12.78
CA GLU A 133 2.82 9.86 -13.47
C GLU A 133 2.91 11.06 -12.52
N GLY A 134 3.44 12.17 -13.06
CA GLY A 134 3.43 13.49 -12.42
C GLY A 134 4.42 13.63 -11.26
N SER A 135 4.07 14.46 -10.27
CA SER A 135 4.86 14.72 -9.06
C SER A 135 5.13 13.44 -8.23
N ARG A 136 4.30 12.41 -8.40
CA ARG A 136 4.42 11.11 -7.73
C ARG A 136 5.60 10.28 -8.22
N ALA A 137 6.00 10.43 -9.48
CA ALA A 137 7.15 9.74 -10.07
C ALA A 137 8.42 9.96 -9.22
N GLU A 138 8.62 11.20 -8.80
CA GLU A 138 9.75 11.63 -7.98
C GLU A 138 9.76 10.98 -6.60
N LEU A 139 8.58 10.68 -6.04
CA LEU A 139 8.44 10.00 -4.74
C LEU A 139 8.81 8.52 -4.82
N ILE A 140 8.57 7.89 -5.96
CA ILE A 140 8.67 6.44 -6.09
C ILE A 140 9.89 5.95 -6.87
N LYS A 141 10.54 6.80 -7.69
CA LYS A 141 11.62 6.39 -8.60
C LYS A 141 12.79 5.67 -7.94
N ASN A 142 13.07 6.00 -6.68
CA ASN A 142 14.16 5.42 -5.88
C ASN A 142 13.68 4.35 -4.89
N LEU A 143 12.38 4.02 -4.87
CA LEU A 143 11.85 3.02 -3.96
C LEU A 143 12.12 1.63 -4.51
N LEU A 144 12.92 0.87 -3.77
CA LEU A 144 13.20 -0.52 -4.08
C LEU A 144 12.15 -1.44 -3.45
N ASP A 145 11.85 -2.54 -4.12
CA ASP A 145 11.14 -3.65 -3.49
C ASP A 145 12.06 -4.41 -2.52
N GLY A 146 11.53 -5.46 -1.90
CA GLY A 146 12.24 -6.33 -0.96
C GLY A 146 13.35 -7.15 -1.61
N ASP A 147 13.38 -7.22 -2.94
CA ASP A 147 14.40 -7.90 -3.73
C ASP A 147 15.48 -6.90 -4.22
N GLY A 148 15.36 -5.61 -3.87
CA GLY A 148 16.29 -4.55 -4.27
C GLY A 148 16.03 -3.97 -5.66
N ASN A 149 14.91 -4.31 -6.31
CA ASN A 149 14.58 -3.86 -7.65
C ASN A 149 13.89 -2.49 -7.65
N SER A 150 14.34 -1.60 -8.53
CA SER A 150 13.70 -0.30 -8.76
C SER A 150 12.43 -0.42 -9.62
N PRO A 151 11.54 0.59 -9.64
CA PRO A 151 10.36 0.57 -10.50
C PRO A 151 10.73 0.46 -11.97
N LEU A 152 11.79 1.16 -12.40
CA LEU A 152 12.27 1.12 -13.79
C LEU A 152 12.78 -0.28 -14.17
N PHE A 153 13.56 -0.91 -13.30
CA PHE A 153 14.03 -2.28 -13.55
C PHE A 153 12.85 -3.25 -13.71
N LEU A 154 11.87 -3.18 -12.80
CA LEU A 154 10.69 -4.03 -12.86
C LEU A 154 9.80 -3.75 -14.07
N ALA A 155 9.70 -2.49 -14.52
CA ALA A 155 8.93 -2.14 -15.71
C ALA A 155 9.55 -2.76 -16.97
N VAL A 156 10.87 -2.65 -17.12
CA VAL A 156 11.62 -3.29 -18.22
C VAL A 156 11.49 -4.81 -18.15
N GLN A 157 11.74 -5.41 -16.97
CA GLN A 157 11.65 -6.86 -16.78
C GLN A 157 10.25 -7.40 -17.09
N ASN A 158 9.21 -6.63 -16.82
CA ASN A 158 7.82 -7.02 -17.09
C ASN A 158 7.31 -6.65 -18.48
N GLY A 159 8.14 -6.00 -19.31
CA GLY A 159 7.76 -5.56 -20.65
C GLY A 159 6.69 -4.47 -20.63
N LEU A 160 6.83 -3.50 -19.73
CA LEU A 160 5.93 -2.34 -19.58
C LEU A 160 6.65 -1.04 -20.00
N PRO A 161 6.99 -0.86 -21.28
CA PRO A 161 7.75 0.31 -21.75
C PRO A 161 7.01 1.64 -21.55
N GLU A 162 5.69 1.59 -21.36
CA GLU A 162 4.83 2.75 -21.19
C GLU A 162 4.68 3.23 -19.73
N VAL A 163 5.37 2.60 -18.77
CA VAL A 163 5.36 2.91 -17.32
C VAL A 163 6.73 3.42 -16.90
#